data_AF-A0A6G8I0X4-F1
#
_entry.id   AF-A0A6G8I0X4-F1
#
_cell.length_a   1.000
_cell.length_b   1.000
_cell.length_c   1.000
_cell.angle_alpha   90.00
_cell.angle_beta   90.00
_cell.angle_gamma   90.00
#
_symmetry.space_group_name_H-M   'P 1'
#
loop_
_entity.id
_entity.type
_entity.pdbx_description
1 polymer ?
#
loop_
_entity_poly.entity_id
_entity_poly.type
_entity_poly.pdbx_seq_one_letter_code
_entity_poly.pdbx_strand_id
1 'polypeptide(L)'
;MKASKSEVTYFILSIILIAFAGGIYLFFGNTKTNTSSSQPKSSISSSSSSQADLEAKAQELLSAAQANPSAEAVTNAQAAINKISDEAKKTDFQSQLDAVSAEVTNQTNAENAVKTAEDNQTSDNVTAAQAAIDVLTNQATKDQLQARLDAVSNAIAAANTATTDTAGSSDSTTESTVDPNNTSRTPTSVTTDGNHTYYSY
;
A
#
# COMPACT_ATOMS: atom_id res chain seq x y z
N MET A 1 14.98 -31.44 -5.59
CA MET A 1 15.28 -30.85 -4.27
C MET A 1 14.21 -29.81 -3.99
N LYS A 2 13.41 -29.96 -2.92
CA LYS A 2 12.38 -28.98 -2.56
C LYS A 2 13.08 -27.77 -1.96
N ALA A 3 13.12 -26.64 -2.67
CA ALA A 3 13.57 -25.39 -2.08
C ALA A 3 12.64 -25.05 -0.90
N SER A 4 13.22 -24.79 0.27
CA SER A 4 12.45 -24.40 1.45
C SER A 4 11.90 -22.98 1.22
N LYS A 5 10.68 -22.69 1.69
CA LYS A 5 10.00 -21.40 1.41
C LYS A 5 10.83 -20.19 1.88
N SER A 6 11.62 -20.36 2.94
CA SER A 6 12.58 -19.38 3.44
C SER A 6 13.69 -19.06 2.44
N GLU A 7 14.17 -20.06 1.70
CA GLU A 7 15.33 -19.94 0.81
C GLU A 7 14.99 -19.15 -0.47
N VAL A 8 13.77 -19.31 -0.98
CA VAL A 8 13.25 -18.52 -2.10
C VAL A 8 13.04 -17.05 -1.67
N THR A 9 12.58 -16.80 -0.45
CA THR A 9 12.42 -15.44 0.08
C THR A 9 13.76 -14.72 0.23
N TYR A 10 14.79 -15.38 0.77
CA TYR A 10 16.14 -14.79 0.86
C TYR A 10 16.78 -14.60 -0.52
N PHE A 11 16.50 -15.48 -1.48
CA PHE A 11 16.96 -15.34 -2.85
C PHE A 11 16.35 -14.12 -3.54
N ILE A 12 15.03 -13.90 -3.38
CA ILE A 12 14.32 -12.73 -3.93
C ILE A 12 14.78 -11.44 -3.24
N LEU A 13 14.92 -11.44 -1.91
CA LEU A 13 15.43 -10.28 -1.15
C LEU A 13 16.86 -9.89 -1.55
N SER A 14 17.74 -10.87 -1.80
CA SER A 14 19.11 -10.63 -2.26
C SER A 14 19.15 -9.97 -3.65
N ILE A 15 18.30 -10.44 -4.58
CA ILE A 15 18.21 -9.87 -5.94
C ILE A 15 17.71 -8.42 -5.88
N ILE A 16 16.71 -8.12 -5.05
CA ILE A 16 16.17 -6.78 -4.88
C ILE A 16 17.24 -5.84 -4.29
N LEU A 17 17.98 -6.28 -3.27
CA LEU A 17 19.05 -5.48 -2.65
C LEU A 17 20.16 -5.10 -3.66
N ILE A 18 20.58 -6.04 -4.50
CA ILE A 18 21.63 -5.82 -5.50
C ILE A 18 21.16 -4.85 -6.60
N ALA A 19 19.88 -4.92 -7.01
CA ALA A 19 19.30 -4.01 -7.99
C ALA A 19 19.26 -2.56 -7.48
N PHE A 20 18.97 -2.36 -6.18
CA PHE A 20 19.02 -1.03 -5.57
C PHE A 20 20.46 -0.51 -5.43
N ALA A 21 21.42 -1.33 -5.02
CA ALA A 21 22.82 -0.89 -4.88
C ALA A 21 23.51 -0.54 -6.22
N GLY A 22 23.16 -1.24 -7.32
CA GLY A 22 23.67 -0.95 -8.66
C GLY A 22 23.05 0.30 -9.30
N GLY A 23 21.77 0.58 -9.02
CA GLY A 23 21.05 1.74 -9.58
C GLY A 23 21.57 3.09 -9.09
N ILE A 24 21.96 3.19 -7.81
CA ILE A 24 22.53 4.43 -7.24
C ILE A 24 23.92 4.76 -7.80
N TYR A 25 24.72 3.75 -8.18
CA TYR A 25 26.08 3.97 -8.66
C TYR A 25 26.12 4.52 -10.10
N LEU A 26 25.15 4.15 -10.95
CA LEU A 26 25.07 4.67 -12.32
C LEU A 26 24.53 6.09 -12.41
N PHE A 27 23.69 6.51 -11.47
CA PHE A 27 23.12 7.87 -11.49
C PHE A 27 24.07 8.94 -10.94
N PHE A 28 25.01 8.56 -10.07
CA PHE A 28 25.99 9.48 -9.45
C PHE A 28 27.43 9.36 -9.99
N GLY A 29 27.71 8.43 -10.92
CA GLY A 29 29.06 8.11 -11.38
C GLY A 29 29.64 8.95 -12.52
N ASN A 30 28.94 9.96 -13.05
CA ASN A 30 29.40 10.72 -14.23
C ASN A 30 29.62 12.23 -14.02
N THR A 31 30.28 12.62 -12.93
CA THR A 31 30.87 13.97 -12.84
C THR A 31 32.36 13.90 -13.17
N LYS A 32 32.65 13.95 -14.47
CA LYS A 32 34.03 14.09 -14.97
C LYS A 32 34.67 15.34 -14.39
N THR A 33 35.79 15.12 -13.73
CA THR A 33 36.81 16.11 -13.40
C THR A 33 37.47 16.63 -14.68
N ASN A 34 37.62 17.95 -14.79
CA ASN A 34 38.59 18.62 -15.66
C ASN A 34 39.07 19.86 -14.87
N THR A 35 40.28 19.81 -14.30
CA THR A 35 41.55 20.29 -14.88
C THR A 35 41.78 21.79 -14.65
N SER A 36 42.69 22.02 -13.70
CA SER A 36 43.66 23.11 -13.55
C SER A 36 43.53 24.43 -14.30
N SER A 37 43.71 25.46 -13.46
CA SER A 37 44.57 26.65 -13.62
C SER A 37 43.99 27.95 -14.18
N SER A 38 44.36 29.00 -13.44
CA SER A 38 44.33 30.43 -13.75
C SER A 38 43.00 31.15 -13.49
N GLN A 39 43.04 31.99 -12.45
CA GLN A 39 42.04 33.04 -12.22
C GLN A 39 41.87 33.90 -13.49
N PRO A 40 40.65 34.39 -13.71
CA PRO A 40 40.45 35.81 -13.39
C PRO A 40 39.12 36.06 -12.66
N LYS A 41 39.19 36.91 -11.63
CA LYS A 41 38.20 37.93 -11.23
C LYS A 41 36.78 37.74 -11.78
N SER A 42 35.99 36.84 -11.17
CA SER A 42 34.53 36.91 -11.30
C SER A 42 34.01 37.86 -10.24
N SER A 43 33.51 39.00 -10.69
CA SER A 43 32.52 39.79 -9.96
C SER A 43 31.53 38.84 -9.28
N ILE A 44 31.33 39.00 -7.98
CA ILE A 44 30.16 38.48 -7.28
C ILE A 44 28.97 39.20 -7.93
N SER A 45 28.49 38.63 -9.04
CA SER A 45 27.17 38.91 -9.54
C SER A 45 26.27 38.21 -8.54
N SER A 46 25.89 38.92 -7.49
CA SER A 46 24.71 38.58 -6.71
C SER A 46 23.56 38.56 -7.71
N SER A 47 23.30 37.39 -8.30
CA SER A 47 22.13 37.14 -9.14
C SER A 47 20.94 37.23 -8.20
N SER A 48 20.48 38.45 -7.95
CA SER A 48 19.14 38.71 -7.48
C SER A 48 18.24 38.13 -8.55
N SER A 49 17.77 36.89 -8.33
CA SER A 49 16.70 36.31 -9.11
C SER A 49 15.54 37.29 -9.10
N SER A 50 15.01 37.62 -10.27
CA SER A 50 13.89 38.54 -10.34
C SER A 50 12.68 37.95 -9.61
N GLN A 51 11.75 38.80 -9.20
CA GLN A 51 10.51 38.33 -8.57
C GLN A 51 9.75 37.35 -9.49
N ALA A 52 9.80 37.57 -10.81
CA ALA A 52 9.24 36.66 -11.80
C ALA A 52 9.93 35.28 -11.82
N ASP A 53 11.27 35.24 -11.71
CA ASP A 53 12.01 33.97 -11.66
C ASP A 53 11.68 33.18 -10.38
N LEU A 54 11.52 33.89 -9.25
CA LEU A 54 11.17 33.28 -7.96
C LEU A 54 9.76 32.67 -8.01
N GLU A 55 8.80 33.37 -8.60
CA GLU A 55 7.44 32.88 -8.79
C GLU A 55 7.39 31.68 -9.74
N ALA A 56 8.11 31.74 -10.87
CA ALA A 56 8.21 30.63 -11.81
C ALA A 56 8.81 29.39 -11.13
N LYS A 57 9.84 29.58 -10.29
CA LYS A 57 10.47 28.48 -9.55
C LYS A 57 9.53 27.88 -8.51
N ALA A 58 8.78 28.71 -7.78
CA ALA A 58 7.79 28.24 -6.82
C ALA A 58 6.67 27.45 -7.52
N GLN A 59 6.16 27.94 -8.66
CA GLN A 59 5.14 27.24 -9.45
C GLN A 59 5.65 25.90 -9.97
N GLU A 60 6.88 25.84 -10.48
CA GLU A 60 7.51 24.60 -10.94
C GLU A 60 7.55 23.55 -9.82
N LEU A 61 8.09 23.94 -8.65
CA LEU A 61 8.24 23.03 -7.50
C LEU A 61 6.89 22.62 -6.92
N LEU A 62 5.92 23.53 -6.87
CA LEU A 62 4.57 23.25 -6.43
C LEU A 62 3.86 22.27 -7.39
N SER A 63 4.07 22.41 -8.70
CA SER A 63 3.51 21.48 -9.71
C SER A 63 4.14 20.10 -9.59
N ALA A 64 5.46 20.04 -9.36
CA ALA A 64 6.16 18.78 -9.10
C ALA A 64 5.66 18.10 -7.81
N ALA A 65 5.44 18.88 -6.75
CA ALA A 65 4.91 18.38 -5.48
C ALA A 65 3.46 17.87 -5.61
N GLN A 66 2.63 18.52 -6.43
CA GLN A 66 1.27 18.02 -6.72
C GLN A 66 1.28 16.73 -7.53
N ALA A 67 2.16 16.63 -8.54
CA ALA A 67 2.27 15.44 -9.37
C ALA A 67 2.83 14.23 -8.61
N ASN A 68 3.79 14.45 -7.72
CA ASN A 68 4.41 13.42 -6.90
C ASN A 68 4.60 13.92 -5.45
N PRO A 69 3.54 13.84 -4.62
CA PRO A 69 3.57 14.31 -3.23
C PRO A 69 4.64 13.59 -2.43
N SER A 70 5.56 14.36 -1.83
CA SER A 70 6.56 13.84 -0.90
C SER A 70 7.01 14.93 0.07
N ALA A 71 7.54 14.53 1.22
CA ALA A 71 8.07 15.47 2.22
C ALA A 71 9.20 16.35 1.65
N GLU A 72 10.04 15.79 0.78
CA GLU A 72 11.11 16.54 0.11
C GLU A 72 10.55 17.56 -0.88
N ALA A 73 9.58 17.18 -1.72
CA ALA A 73 8.93 18.09 -2.65
C ALA A 73 8.23 19.24 -1.92
N VAL A 74 7.55 18.94 -0.79
CA VAL A 74 6.93 19.94 0.07
C VAL A 74 7.97 20.91 0.62
N THR A 75 9.07 20.40 1.16
CA THR A 75 10.17 21.22 1.72
C THR A 75 10.77 22.14 0.66
N ASN A 76 11.02 21.61 -0.54
CA ASN A 76 11.59 22.38 -1.64
C ASN A 76 10.63 23.47 -2.13
N ALA A 77 9.35 23.15 -2.31
CA ALA A 77 8.33 24.13 -2.67
C ALA A 77 8.17 25.23 -1.61
N GLN A 78 8.15 24.86 -0.32
CA GLN A 78 8.09 25.81 0.80
C GLN A 78 9.27 26.79 0.76
N ALA A 79 10.48 26.28 0.53
CA ALA A 79 11.68 27.09 0.45
C ALA A 79 11.65 28.11 -0.71
N ALA A 80 11.00 27.76 -1.83
CA ALA A 80 10.80 28.68 -2.95
C ALA A 80 9.70 29.70 -2.67
N ILE A 81 8.55 29.27 -2.13
CA ILE A 81 7.44 30.13 -1.74
C ILE A 81 7.88 31.20 -0.73
N ASN A 82 8.73 30.83 0.23
CA ASN A 82 9.26 31.76 1.24
C ASN A 82 10.08 32.93 0.64
N LYS A 83 10.55 32.82 -0.60
CA LYS A 83 11.32 33.87 -1.30
C LYS A 83 10.43 34.84 -2.08
N ILE A 84 9.15 34.56 -2.24
CA ILE A 84 8.19 35.43 -2.94
C ILE A 84 7.88 36.64 -2.06
N SER A 85 7.99 37.84 -2.63
CA SER A 85 7.66 39.10 -1.94
C SER A 85 6.20 39.52 -2.12
N ASP A 86 5.52 39.04 -3.16
CA ASP A 86 4.08 39.26 -3.36
C ASP A 86 3.28 38.41 -2.38
N GLU A 87 2.71 39.04 -1.35
CA GLU A 87 1.98 38.37 -0.27
C GLU A 87 0.70 37.66 -0.75
N ALA A 88 0.04 38.18 -1.79
CA ALA A 88 -1.18 37.55 -2.32
C ALA A 88 -0.83 36.23 -3.02
N LYS A 89 0.20 36.23 -3.87
CA LYS A 89 0.69 35.01 -4.53
C LYS A 89 1.28 34.02 -3.54
N LYS A 90 2.02 34.51 -2.55
CA LYS A 90 2.60 33.67 -1.49
C LYS A 90 1.51 32.95 -0.72
N THR A 91 0.42 33.64 -0.37
CA THR A 91 -0.73 33.05 0.32
C THR A 91 -1.40 31.98 -0.55
N ASP A 92 -1.61 32.24 -1.83
CA ASP A 92 -2.19 31.27 -2.76
C ASP A 92 -1.34 30.00 -2.90
N PHE A 93 -0.04 30.15 -3.15
CA PHE A 93 0.88 29.01 -3.24
C PHE A 93 1.01 28.25 -1.92
N GLN A 94 0.97 28.94 -0.78
CA GLN A 94 0.97 28.28 0.53
C GLN A 94 -0.27 27.40 0.71
N SER A 95 -1.46 27.90 0.37
CA SER A 95 -2.69 27.12 0.48
C SER A 95 -2.65 25.86 -0.39
N GLN A 96 -2.09 25.94 -1.59
CA GLN A 96 -1.90 24.79 -2.46
C GLN A 96 -0.89 23.80 -1.87
N LEU A 97 0.22 24.30 -1.32
CA LEU A 97 1.23 23.45 -0.69
C LEU A 97 0.73 22.76 0.59
N ASP A 98 -0.14 23.40 1.35
CA ASP A 98 -0.75 22.83 2.54
C ASP A 98 -1.64 21.62 2.17
N ALA A 99 -2.38 21.71 1.06
CA ALA A 99 -3.14 20.59 0.52
C ALA A 99 -2.23 19.41 0.11
N VAL A 100 -1.09 19.69 -0.53
CA VAL A 100 -0.09 18.66 -0.86
C VAL A 100 0.50 18.04 0.41
N SER A 101 0.77 18.84 1.44
CA SER A 101 1.29 18.37 2.72
C SER A 101 0.30 17.44 3.44
N ALA A 102 -1.00 17.76 3.36
CA ALA A 102 -2.06 16.90 3.85
C ALA A 102 -2.10 15.57 3.08
N GLU A 103 -1.99 15.61 1.75
CA GLU A 103 -1.92 14.40 0.92
C GLU A 103 -0.73 13.51 1.29
N VAL A 104 0.47 14.07 1.49
CA VAL A 104 1.65 13.30 1.96
C VAL A 104 1.37 12.58 3.29
N THR A 105 0.72 13.29 4.22
CA THR A 105 0.34 12.72 5.52
C THR A 105 -0.67 11.58 5.33
N ASN A 106 -1.68 11.79 4.48
CA ASN A 106 -2.70 10.78 4.19
C ASN A 106 -2.09 9.53 3.53
N GLN A 107 -1.17 9.69 2.58
CA GLN A 107 -0.46 8.58 1.95
C GLN A 107 0.32 7.75 2.97
N THR A 108 1.01 8.42 3.90
CA THR A 108 1.73 7.73 4.99
C THR A 108 0.78 6.95 5.89
N ASN A 109 -0.37 7.54 6.24
CA ASN A 109 -1.38 6.87 7.06
C ASN A 109 -1.99 5.65 6.34
N ALA A 110 -2.32 5.79 5.06
CA ALA A 110 -2.86 4.72 4.25
C ALA A 110 -1.87 3.55 4.09
N GLU A 111 -0.60 3.84 3.80
CA GLU A 111 0.46 2.83 3.71
C GLU A 111 0.61 2.06 5.04
N ASN A 112 0.63 2.77 6.18
CA ASN A 112 0.73 2.14 7.49
C ASN A 112 -0.51 1.27 7.82
N ALA A 113 -1.70 1.73 7.45
CA ALA A 113 -2.94 0.99 7.67
C ALA A 113 -2.99 -0.29 6.80
N VAL A 114 -2.61 -0.19 5.52
CA VAL A 114 -2.47 -1.36 4.63
C VAL A 114 -1.44 -2.33 5.19
N LYS A 115 -0.27 -1.86 5.61
CA LYS A 115 0.75 -2.70 6.22
C LYS A 115 0.24 -3.41 7.47
N THR A 116 -0.57 -2.73 8.29
CA THR A 116 -1.20 -3.32 9.47
C THR A 116 -2.19 -4.42 9.08
N ALA A 117 -2.99 -4.23 8.03
CA ALA A 117 -3.91 -5.24 7.51
C ALA A 117 -3.16 -6.44 6.89
N GLU A 118 -2.04 -6.20 6.21
CA GLU A 118 -1.15 -7.25 5.70
C GLU A 118 -0.55 -8.10 6.83
N ASP A 119 -0.07 -7.46 7.91
CA ASP A 119 0.54 -8.15 9.05
C ASP A 119 -0.51 -8.85 9.93
N ASN A 120 -1.70 -8.26 10.05
CA ASN A 120 -2.77 -8.70 10.93
C ASN A 120 -4.07 -8.78 10.13
N GLN A 121 -4.27 -9.90 9.44
CA GLN A 121 -5.35 -10.13 8.49
C GLN A 121 -6.71 -10.31 9.16
N THR A 122 -7.26 -9.21 9.71
CA THR A 122 -8.59 -9.16 10.33
C THR A 122 -9.51 -8.22 9.54
N SER A 123 -10.82 -8.44 9.65
CA SER A 123 -11.83 -7.58 8.98
C SER A 123 -11.76 -6.12 9.45
N ASP A 124 -11.44 -5.90 10.73
CA ASP A 124 -11.32 -4.56 11.30
C ASP A 124 -10.15 -3.80 10.71
N ASN A 125 -8.99 -4.47 10.56
CA ASN A 125 -7.81 -3.84 9.95
C ASN A 125 -8.03 -3.56 8.46
N VAL A 126 -8.75 -4.44 7.74
CA VAL A 126 -9.13 -4.19 6.35
C VAL A 126 -10.02 -2.95 6.25
N THR A 127 -11.01 -2.82 7.14
CA THR A 127 -11.92 -1.68 7.18
C THR A 127 -11.18 -0.37 7.47
N ALA A 128 -10.25 -0.39 8.44
CA ALA A 128 -9.43 0.77 8.78
C ALA A 128 -8.51 1.18 7.62
N ALA A 129 -7.90 0.22 6.93
CA ALA A 129 -7.07 0.48 5.75
C ALA A 129 -7.89 1.07 4.60
N GLN A 130 -9.09 0.53 4.34
CA GLN A 130 -9.98 1.08 3.31
C GLN A 130 -10.32 2.54 3.59
N ALA A 131 -10.70 2.87 4.82
CA ALA A 131 -11.01 4.23 5.20
C ALA A 131 -9.82 5.19 5.01
N ALA A 132 -8.60 4.73 5.27
CA ALA A 132 -7.39 5.53 5.03
C ALA A 132 -7.09 5.71 3.54
N ILE A 133 -7.28 4.67 2.72
CA ILE A 133 -7.14 4.72 1.25
C ILE A 133 -8.15 5.69 0.63
N ASP A 134 -9.40 5.68 1.11
CA ASP A 134 -10.48 6.49 0.54
C ASP A 134 -10.20 8.00 0.62
N VAL A 135 -9.45 8.43 1.64
CA VAL A 135 -9.03 9.83 1.86
C VAL A 135 -8.01 10.30 0.82
N LEU A 136 -7.27 9.40 0.17
CA LEU A 136 -6.22 9.79 -0.79
C LEU A 136 -6.80 10.51 -2.00
N THR A 137 -6.07 11.48 -2.53
CA THR A 137 -6.45 12.18 -3.76
C THR A 137 -5.62 11.72 -4.96
N ASN A 138 -4.41 11.19 -4.73
CA ASN A 138 -3.62 10.59 -5.79
C ASN A 138 -4.19 9.23 -6.20
N GLN A 139 -4.81 9.17 -7.39
CA GLN A 139 -5.46 7.96 -7.89
C GLN A 139 -4.50 6.79 -8.10
N ALA A 140 -3.27 7.05 -8.59
CA ALA A 140 -2.30 5.97 -8.82
C ALA A 140 -1.88 5.30 -7.51
N THR A 141 -1.62 6.10 -6.46
CA THR A 141 -1.33 5.57 -5.12
C THR A 141 -2.55 4.84 -4.55
N LYS A 142 -3.75 5.39 -4.73
CA LYS A 142 -5.01 4.75 -4.30
C LYS A 142 -5.17 3.36 -4.92
N ASP A 143 -5.00 3.24 -6.23
CA ASP A 143 -5.14 1.98 -6.95
C ASP A 143 -4.11 0.93 -6.49
N GLN A 144 -2.86 1.36 -6.26
CA GLN A 144 -1.80 0.48 -5.77
C GLN A 144 -2.09 -0.08 -4.37
N LEU A 145 -2.54 0.78 -3.46
CA LEU A 145 -2.88 0.39 -2.10
C LEU A 145 -4.16 -0.46 -2.06
N GLN A 146 -5.15 -0.13 -2.88
CA GLN A 146 -6.37 -0.92 -3.00
C GLN A 146 -6.07 -2.34 -3.47
N ALA A 147 -5.22 -2.52 -4.49
CA ALA A 147 -4.85 -3.84 -4.98
C ALA A 147 -4.19 -4.72 -3.90
N ARG A 148 -3.36 -4.11 -3.03
CA ARG A 148 -2.77 -4.80 -1.88
C ARG A 148 -3.84 -5.18 -0.85
N LEU A 149 -4.74 -4.27 -0.53
CA LEU A 149 -5.83 -4.51 0.41
C LEU A 149 -6.83 -5.57 -0.07
N ASP A 150 -7.11 -5.60 -1.38
CA ASP A 150 -7.96 -6.62 -2.02
C ASP A 150 -7.31 -8.01 -1.89
N ALA A 151 -5.99 -8.11 -2.06
CA ALA A 151 -5.27 -9.36 -1.86
C ALA A 151 -5.36 -9.87 -0.41
N VAL A 152 -5.27 -8.97 0.57
CA VAL A 152 -5.47 -9.29 2.00
C VAL A 152 -6.89 -9.78 2.24
N SER A 153 -7.90 -9.08 1.71
CA SER A 153 -9.31 -9.43 1.85
C SER A 153 -9.61 -10.83 1.28
N ASN A 154 -9.06 -11.13 0.11
CA ASN A 154 -9.19 -12.44 -0.53
C ASN A 154 -8.52 -13.56 0.30
N ALA A 155 -7.37 -13.29 0.91
CA ALA A 155 -6.68 -14.26 1.76
C ALA A 155 -7.50 -14.61 3.02
N ILE A 156 -8.14 -13.62 3.65
CA ILE A 156 -9.03 -13.82 4.80
C ILE A 156 -10.23 -14.70 4.41
N ALA A 157 -10.87 -14.39 3.27
CA ALA A 157 -12.01 -15.17 2.78
C ALA A 157 -11.62 -16.64 2.50
N ALA A 158 -10.45 -16.87 1.90
CA ALA A 158 -9.94 -18.21 1.64
C ALA A 158 -9.67 -19.00 2.93
N ALA A 159 -9.10 -18.35 3.96
CA ALA A 159 -8.83 -18.99 5.25
C ALA A 159 -10.11 -19.41 5.97
N ASN A 160 -11.18 -18.60 5.89
CA ASN A 160 -12.49 -18.92 6.46
C ASN A 160 -13.19 -20.08 5.74
N THR A 161 -12.94 -20.24 4.44
CA THR A 161 -13.49 -21.36 3.66
C THR A 161 -12.75 -22.67 3.97
N ALA A 162 -11.43 -22.62 4.13
CA ALA A 162 -10.64 -23.81 4.49
C ALA A 162 -10.94 -24.36 5.90
N THR A 163 -11.38 -23.50 6.82
CA THR A 163 -11.77 -23.91 8.19
C THR A 163 -13.15 -24.57 8.24
N THR A 164 -14.03 -24.32 7.27
CA THR A 164 -15.36 -24.95 7.21
C THR A 164 -15.32 -26.34 6.59
N ASP A 165 -14.42 -26.60 5.63
CA ASP A 165 -14.26 -27.93 5.02
C ASP A 165 -13.58 -28.97 5.94
N THR A 166 -12.79 -28.54 6.94
CA THR A 166 -12.14 -29.46 7.89
C THR A 166 -13.08 -29.90 9.03
N ALA A 167 -14.14 -29.14 9.33
CA ALA A 167 -15.11 -29.49 10.37
C ALA A 167 -16.16 -30.55 9.93
N GLY A 168 -16.22 -30.87 8.63
CA GLY A 168 -17.17 -31.84 8.06
C GLY A 168 -16.69 -33.30 8.01
N SER A 169 -15.42 -33.58 8.35
CA SER A 169 -14.84 -34.93 8.28
C SER A 169 -14.44 -35.47 9.65
N SER A 170 -15.37 -35.46 10.61
CA SER A 170 -15.34 -36.45 11.70
C SER A 170 -16.13 -37.66 11.24
N ASP A 171 -15.45 -38.51 10.47
CA ASP A 171 -15.83 -39.89 10.21
C ASP A 171 -16.01 -40.58 11.58
N SER A 172 -17.27 -40.73 11.98
CA SER A 172 -17.65 -41.55 13.13
C SER A 172 -17.50 -43.01 12.71
N THR A 173 -16.27 -43.52 12.72
CA THR A 173 -16.04 -44.97 12.73
C THR A 173 -16.41 -45.49 14.12
N THR A 174 -17.71 -45.57 14.39
CA THR A 174 -18.22 -46.33 15.53
C THR A 174 -18.17 -47.80 15.14
N GLU A 175 -17.10 -48.47 15.56
CA GLU A 175 -17.00 -49.93 15.60
C GLU A 175 -18.12 -50.45 16.52
N SER A 176 -19.28 -50.73 15.93
CA SER A 176 -20.41 -51.31 16.65
C SER A 176 -20.34 -52.82 16.53
N THR A 177 -19.95 -53.46 17.62
CA THR A 177 -20.16 -54.88 17.88
C THR A 177 -21.61 -55.23 17.55
N VAL A 178 -21.79 -56.22 16.67
CA VAL A 178 -23.08 -56.64 16.12
C VAL A 178 -23.88 -57.37 17.20
N ASP A 179 -24.93 -56.73 17.72
CA ASP A 179 -26.02 -57.41 18.44
C ASP A 179 -27.07 -57.82 17.39
N PRO A 180 -27.34 -59.13 17.19
CA PRO A 180 -28.17 -59.61 16.09
C PRO A 180 -29.69 -59.39 16.25
N ASN A 181 -30.17 -58.57 17.20
CA ASN A 181 -31.62 -58.50 17.46
C ASN A 181 -32.29 -57.11 17.47
N ASN A 182 -31.69 -56.07 16.88
CA ASN A 182 -32.35 -54.77 16.75
C ASN A 182 -32.79 -54.48 15.30
N THR A 183 -34.06 -54.78 14.99
CA THR A 183 -34.66 -54.50 13.68
C THR A 183 -35.09 -53.02 13.62
N SER A 184 -34.14 -52.10 13.43
CA SER A 184 -34.47 -50.71 13.09
C SER A 184 -34.64 -50.57 11.58
N ARG A 185 -35.89 -50.48 11.11
CA ARG A 185 -36.21 -50.16 9.73
C ARG A 185 -35.90 -48.69 9.45
N THR A 186 -35.04 -48.44 8.47
CA THR A 186 -34.75 -47.12 7.93
C THR A 186 -35.90 -46.70 7.01
N PRO A 187 -36.57 -45.55 7.23
CA PRO A 187 -37.65 -45.10 6.36
C PRO A 187 -37.11 -44.76 4.96
N THR A 188 -37.86 -45.17 3.93
CA THR A 188 -37.48 -45.01 2.51
C THR A 188 -37.73 -43.60 1.99
N SER A 189 -38.56 -42.80 2.67
CA SER A 189 -38.72 -41.37 2.36
C SER A 189 -39.21 -40.57 3.56
N VAL A 190 -38.76 -39.32 3.63
CA VAL A 190 -39.23 -38.31 4.58
C VAL A 190 -39.81 -37.16 3.78
N THR A 191 -41.06 -36.78 4.07
CA THR A 191 -41.71 -35.62 3.45
C THR A 191 -42.20 -34.69 4.56
N THR A 192 -41.87 -33.41 4.42
CA THR A 192 -42.25 -32.35 5.36
C THR A 192 -43.24 -31.44 4.67
N ASP A 193 -44.44 -31.33 5.24
CA ASP A 193 -45.45 -30.35 4.82
C ASP A 193 -45.90 -29.53 6.04
N GLY A 194 -45.65 -28.23 5.99
CA GLY A 194 -45.86 -27.33 7.13
C GLY A 194 -45.16 -27.80 8.41
N ASN A 195 -45.94 -27.96 9.48
CA ASN A 195 -45.45 -28.28 10.83
C ASN A 195 -45.50 -29.79 11.19
N HIS A 196 -45.70 -30.68 10.21
CA HIS A 196 -45.75 -32.12 10.44
C HIS A 196 -44.79 -32.88 9.53
N THR A 197 -44.01 -33.78 10.12
CA THR A 197 -43.07 -34.66 9.43
C THR A 197 -43.65 -36.06 9.33
N TYR A 198 -43.75 -36.60 8.12
CA TYR A 198 -44.23 -37.95 7.88
C TYR A 198 -43.08 -38.87 7.47
N TYR A 199 -43.00 -40.03 8.15
CA TYR A 199 -42.05 -41.10 7.85
C TYR A 199 -42.79 -42.24 7.13
N SER A 200 -42.34 -42.59 5.93
CA SER A 200 -42.82 -43.77 5.21
C SER A 200 -41.75 -44.86 5.27
N TYR A 201 -42.13 -46.06 5.72
CA TYR A 201 -41.25 -47.23 5.83
C TYR A 201 -41.40 -48.14 4.62
#